data_AF-A0A6J4U8R6-F1
#
_entry.id   AF-A0A6J4U8R6-F1
#
_cell.length_a   1.000
_cell.length_b   1.000
_cell.length_c   1.000
_cell.angle_alpha   90.00
_cell.angle_beta   90.00
_cell.angle_gamma   90.00
#
_symmetry.space_group_name_H-M   'P 1'
#
loop_
_entity.id
_entity.type
_entity.pdbx_description
1 polymer ?
#
loop_
_entity_poly.entity_id
_entity_poly.type
_entity_poly.pdbx_seq_one_letter_code
_entity_poly.pdbx_strand_id
1 'polypeptide(L)'
;MPLAALLARALVVSLLAPLTPATRGLIGAPELALLRPEAILVSTARGELVDEDALGAALMARRLAGAGLDVRATEPPARPDPLA
;
A
#
# COMPACT_ATOMS: atom_id res chain seq x y z
N MET A 1 -0.19 14.12 13.76
CA MET A 1 1.13 13.55 13.38
C MET A 1 1.18 13.47 11.86
N PRO A 2 2.27 13.88 11.19
CA PRO A 2 2.42 13.73 9.74
C PRO A 2 2.41 12.26 9.31
N LEU A 3 1.95 11.96 8.08
CA LEU A 3 1.86 10.59 7.56
C LEU A 3 3.22 9.87 7.60
N ALA A 4 4.30 10.50 7.16
CA ALA A 4 5.63 9.92 7.16
C ALA A 4 6.07 9.45 8.57
N ALA A 5 5.76 10.24 9.61
CA ALA A 5 6.07 9.90 10.99
C ALA A 5 5.20 8.74 11.52
N LEU A 6 3.98 8.57 11.00
CA LEU A 6 3.13 7.41 11.29
C LEU A 6 3.72 6.14 10.67
N LEU A 7 4.02 6.19 9.37
CA LEU A 7 4.51 5.04 8.61
C LEU A 7 5.82 4.48 9.19
N ALA A 8 6.77 5.36 9.55
CA ALA A 8 8.05 4.96 10.14
C ALA A 8 7.93 4.18 11.47
N ARG A 9 6.78 4.26 12.15
CA ARG A 9 6.57 3.69 13.49
C ARG A 9 5.56 2.55 13.53
N ALA A 10 4.73 2.41 12.50
CA ALA A 10 3.68 1.39 12.46
C ALA A 10 4.27 -0.02 12.21
N LEU A 11 3.69 -1.05 12.84
CA LEU A 11 3.86 -2.46 12.43
C LEU A 11 2.72 -2.89 11.52
N VAL A 12 1.55 -2.29 11.70
CA VAL A 12 0.36 -2.56 10.89
C VAL A 12 -0.18 -1.22 10.46
N VAL A 13 -0.37 -1.03 9.16
CA VAL A 13 -1.05 0.13 8.58
C VAL A 13 -2.34 -0.35 7.95
N SER A 14 -3.47 0.14 8.44
CA SER A 14 -4.78 -0.12 7.85
C SER A 14 -5.29 1.14 7.16
N LEU A 15 -5.54 1.06 5.86
CA LEU A 15 -6.04 2.17 5.06
C LEU A 15 -7.56 2.22 5.12
N LEU A 16 -8.08 3.31 5.69
CA LEU A 16 -9.51 3.61 5.79
C LEU A 16 -9.84 5.01 5.21
N ALA A 17 -8.89 5.62 4.49
CA ALA A 17 -9.08 6.93 3.88
C ALA A 17 -10.07 6.84 2.71
N PRO A 18 -10.91 7.87 2.49
CA PRO A 18 -11.68 7.95 1.25
C PRO A 18 -10.74 8.17 0.06
N LEU A 19 -11.12 7.67 -1.12
CA LEU A 19 -10.46 8.03 -2.36
C LEU A 19 -10.91 9.42 -2.81
N THR A 20 -9.96 10.33 -2.89
CA THR A 20 -10.12 11.71 -3.33
C THR A 20 -8.93 12.06 -4.22
N PRO A 21 -8.95 13.21 -4.94
CA PRO A 21 -7.78 13.67 -5.67
C PRO A 21 -6.51 13.79 -4.79
N ALA A 22 -6.66 14.12 -3.50
CA ALA A 22 -5.54 14.27 -2.57
C ALA A 22 -5.03 12.96 -1.97
N THR A 23 -5.80 11.87 -2.04
CA THR A 23 -5.47 10.56 -1.45
C THR A 23 -5.25 9.48 -2.51
N ARG A 24 -5.40 9.80 -3.79
CA ARG A 24 -5.02 8.90 -4.88
C ARG A 24 -3.50 8.70 -4.85
N GLY A 25 -3.06 7.45 -4.83
CA GLY A 25 -1.64 7.10 -4.69
C GLY A 25 -1.05 7.52 -3.34
N LEU A 26 -1.87 7.64 -2.29
CA LEU A 26 -1.43 8.02 -0.94
C LEU A 26 -0.27 7.15 -0.43
N ILE A 27 -0.26 5.86 -0.80
CA ILE A 27 0.84 4.94 -0.49
C ILE A 27 1.53 4.57 -1.80
N GLY A 28 2.61 5.28 -2.12
CA GLY A 28 3.51 4.99 -3.23
C GLY A 28 4.85 4.43 -2.76
N ALA A 29 5.82 4.34 -3.68
CA ALA A 29 7.17 3.88 -3.36
C ALA A 29 7.85 4.65 -2.20
N PRO A 30 7.76 5.99 -2.08
CA PRO A 30 8.34 6.72 -0.96
C PRO A 30 7.72 6.31 0.38
N GLU A 31 6.40 6.16 0.45
CA GLU A 31 5.68 5.81 1.67
C GLU A 31 5.96 4.37 2.08
N LEU A 32 5.99 3.45 1.11
CA LEU A 32 6.38 2.06 1.34
C LEU A 32 7.83 1.95 1.85
N ALA A 33 8.73 2.82 1.38
CA ALA A 33 10.12 2.82 1.83
C ALA A 33 10.29 3.30 3.29
N LEU A 34 9.32 4.02 3.83
CA LEU A 34 9.30 4.44 5.23
C LEU A 34 8.83 3.32 6.17
N LEU A 35 8.09 2.33 5.66
CA LEU A 35 7.63 1.21 6.48
C LEU A 35 8.81 0.33 6.91
N ARG A 36 8.65 -0.26 8.09
CA ARG A 36 9.60 -1.24 8.60
C ARG A 36 9.49 -2.54 7.80
N PRO A 37 10.60 -3.31 7.66
CA PRO A 37 10.56 -4.60 6.97
C PRO A 37 9.54 -5.58 7.54
N GLU A 38 9.29 -5.53 8.85
CA GLU A 38 8.32 -6.39 9.54
C GLU A 38 6.87 -5.87 9.44
N ALA A 39 6.65 -4.71 8.83
CA ALA A 39 5.33 -4.11 8.76
C ALA A 39 4.44 -4.82 7.73
N ILE A 40 3.13 -4.74 7.96
CA ILE A 40 2.11 -5.17 7.00
C ILE A 40 1.18 -4.01 6.63
N LEU A 41 0.76 -3.99 5.36
CA LEU A 41 -0.24 -3.05 4.84
C LEU A 41 -1.57 -3.76 4.62
N VAL A 42 -2.66 -3.20 5.13
CA VAL A 42 -4.02 -3.72 4.94
C VAL A 42 -4.89 -2.64 4.32
N SER A 43 -5.68 -2.98 3.31
CA SER A 43 -6.66 -2.06 2.73
C SER A 43 -7.95 -2.76 2.33
N THR A 44 -9.06 -2.25 2.86
CA THR A 44 -10.43 -2.56 2.43
C THR A 44 -11.14 -1.28 1.94
N ALA A 45 -10.37 -0.23 1.62
CA ALA A 45 -10.89 1.08 1.25
C ALA A 45 -11.09 1.19 -0.26
N ARG A 46 -10.09 1.70 -0.99
CA ARG A 46 -10.08 1.75 -2.46
C ARG A 46 -8.69 1.39 -2.97
N GLY A 47 -8.63 0.65 -4.08
CA GLY A 47 -7.35 0.19 -4.63
C GLY A 47 -6.45 1.33 -5.06
N GLU A 48 -6.98 2.41 -5.64
CA GLU A 48 -6.16 3.52 -6.12
C GLU A 48 -5.58 4.42 -5.02
N LEU A 49 -5.76 4.07 -3.74
CA LEU A 49 -4.99 4.65 -2.64
C LEU A 49 -3.55 4.15 -2.62
N VAL A 50 -3.29 3.00 -3.23
CA VAL A 50 -1.98 2.34 -3.25
C VAL A 50 -1.49 2.25 -4.69
N ASP A 51 -0.21 2.54 -4.89
CA ASP A 51 0.50 2.17 -6.11
C ASP A 51 0.79 0.66 -6.05
N GLU A 52 0.00 -0.14 -6.77
CA GLU A 52 0.12 -1.62 -6.75
C GLU A 52 1.44 -2.11 -7.36
N ASP A 53 2.01 -1.40 -8.34
CA ASP A 53 3.30 -1.75 -8.92
C ASP A 53 4.43 -1.52 -7.90
N ALA A 54 4.40 -0.39 -7.20
CA ALA A 54 5.34 -0.11 -6.12
C ALA A 54 5.19 -1.10 -4.95
N LEU A 55 3.96 -1.47 -4.60
CA LEU A 55 3.69 -2.47 -3.56
C LEU A 55 4.23 -3.85 -3.97
N GLY A 56 3.95 -4.29 -5.20
CA GLY A 56 4.47 -5.56 -5.73
C GLY A 56 6.00 -5.60 -5.69
N ALA A 57 6.66 -4.52 -6.13
CA ALA A 57 8.12 -4.39 -6.06
C ALA A 57 8.64 -4.45 -4.62
N ALA A 58 7.97 -3.79 -3.66
CA ALA A 58 8.37 -3.80 -2.26
C ALA A 58 8.22 -5.20 -1.61
N LEU A 59 7.15 -5.93 -1.95
CA LEU A 59 6.91 -7.30 -1.50
C LEU A 59 7.95 -8.26 -2.08
N MET A 60 8.21 -8.18 -3.39
CA MET A 60 9.22 -9.00 -4.07
C MET A 60 10.62 -8.76 -3.51
N ALA A 61 10.95 -7.51 -3.16
CA ALA A 61 12.22 -7.14 -2.53
C ALA A 61 12.28 -7.47 -1.02
N ARG A 62 11.22 -8.06 -0.43
CA ARG A 62 11.08 -8.31 1.02
C ARG A 62 11.30 -7.07 1.89
N ARG A 63 10.93 -5.89 1.36
CA ARG A 63 10.95 -4.62 2.11
C ARG A 63 9.72 -4.43 2.98
N LEU A 64 8.71 -5.27 2.80
CA LEU A 64 7.47 -5.29 3.56
C LEU A 64 7.14 -6.76 3.85
N ALA A 65 6.71 -7.07 5.06
CA ALA A 65 6.44 -8.45 5.47
C ALA A 65 5.23 -9.04 4.74
N GLY A 66 4.29 -8.19 4.33
CA GLY A 66 3.13 -8.61 3.56
C GLY A 66 2.13 -7.49 3.32
N ALA A 67 1.15 -7.77 2.49
CA ALA A 67 0.00 -6.92 2.29
C ALA A 67 -1.28 -7.76 2.18
N GLY A 68 -2.38 -7.23 2.71
CA GLY A 68 -3.72 -7.80 2.57
C GLY A 68 -4.66 -6.78 1.96
N LEU A 69 -5.11 -7.03 0.72
CA LEU A 69 -5.99 -6.11 -0.02
C LEU A 69 -7.29 -6.83 -0.41
N ASP A 70 -8.43 -6.23 -0.08
CA ASP A 70 -9.76 -6.65 -0.55
C ASP A 70 -10.23 -5.83 -1.77
N VAL A 71 -9.49 -4.77 -2.11
CA VAL A 71 -9.81 -3.80 -3.17
C VAL A 71 -8.63 -3.64 -4.10
N ARG A 72 -8.90 -3.38 -5.38
CA ARG A 72 -7.88 -3.29 -6.44
C ARG A 72 -8.04 -2.02 -7.27
N ALA A 73 -6.94 -1.50 -7.82
CA ALA A 73 -6.98 -0.29 -8.63
C ALA A 73 -7.74 -0.51 -9.94
N THR A 74 -7.73 -1.73 -10.46
CA THR A 74 -8.60 -2.22 -11.53
C THR A 74 -9.30 -3.48 -11.05
N GLU A 75 -10.63 -3.53 -11.18
CA GLU A 75 -11.45 -4.67 -10.77
C GLU A 75 -12.27 -5.20 -11.97
N PRO A 76 -12.10 -6.48 -12.36
CA PRO A 76 -11.19 -7.49 -11.79
C PRO A 76 -9.70 -7.16 -12.01
N PRO A 77 -8.77 -7.76 -11.24
CA PRO A 77 -7.33 -7.55 -11.41
C PRO A 77 -6.88 -7.74 -12.85
N ALA A 78 -6.02 -6.84 -13.32
CA ALA A 78 -5.39 -6.94 -14.63
C ALA A 78 -4.57 -8.23 -14.75
N ARG A 79 -4.34 -8.68 -16.00
CA ARG A 79 -3.40 -9.79 -16.29
C ARG A 79 -2.31 -9.26 -17.22
N PRO A 80 -1.01 -9.34 -16.82
CA PRO A 80 -0.50 -9.80 -15.53
C PRO A 80 -0.92 -8.89 -14.37
N ASP A 81 -1.05 -9.49 -13.19
CA ASP A 81 -1.40 -8.80 -11.94
C ASP A 81 -0.10 -8.38 -11.23
N PRO A 82 0.11 -7.09 -10.89
CA PRO A 82 1.30 -6.61 -10.18
C PRO A 82 1.56 -7.27 -8.81
N LEU A 83 0.54 -7.88 -8.23
CA LEU A 83 0.56 -8.51 -6.90
C LEU A 83 0.43 -10.04 -6.94
N ALA A 84 0.52 -10.65 -8.13
CA ALA A 84 0.47 -12.11 -8.31
C ALA A 84 1.86 -12.77 -8.30
#